data_AF-A0A392SCN0-F1
#
_entry.id   AF-A0A392SCN0-F1
#
_cell.length_a   1.000
_cell.length_b   1.000
_cell.length_c   1.000
_cell.angle_alpha   90.00
_cell.angle_beta   90.00
_cell.angle_gamma   90.00
#
_symmetry.space_group_name_H-M   'P 1'
#
loop_
_entity.id
_entity.type
_entity.pdbx_description
1 polymer ?
#
loop_
_entity_poly.entity_id
_entity_poly.type
_entity_poly.pdbx_seq_one_letter_code
_entity_poly.pdbx_strand_id
1 'polypeptide(L)'
;GMDDIMEEIDRFASDALPTQQQNSGDWSYTHSEHELASLLHNLDLNTSHRLLNVYYNTQGFLYTEAMSYRQRFPPTPFFPHYPTREAWQEFVQSDRIAYEARM
;
A
#
# COMPACT_ATOMS: atom_id res chain seq x y z
N GLY A 1 28.47 27.82 6.09
CA GLY A 1 28.56 28.23 7.51
C GLY A 1 27.30 27.80 8.23
N MET A 2 27.22 27.94 9.56
CA MET A 2 26.02 27.60 10.34
C MET A 2 24.76 28.33 9.82
N ASP A 3 24.95 29.53 9.26
CA ASP A 3 23.90 30.35 8.66
C ASP A 3 23.33 29.74 7.36
N ASP A 4 24.19 29.17 6.50
CA ASP A 4 23.74 28.48 5.28
C ASP A 4 22.89 27.24 5.61
N ILE A 5 23.22 26.55 6.72
CA ILE A 5 22.48 25.37 7.20
C ILE A 5 21.12 25.78 7.76
N MET A 6 21.03 26.88 8.51
CA MET A 6 19.74 27.41 8.98
C MET A 6 18.85 27.84 7.81
N GLU A 7 19.42 28.45 6.78
CA GLU A 7 18.69 28.89 5.60
C GLU A 7 18.23 27.72 4.70
N GLU A 8 18.92 26.58 4.74
CA GLU A 8 18.50 25.32 4.11
C GLU A 8 17.35 24.66 4.89
N ILE A 9 17.39 24.67 6.22
CA ILE A 9 16.32 24.15 7.09
C ILE A 9 15.05 24.99 6.96
N ASP A 10 15.16 26.32 6.96
CA ASP A 10 14.01 27.21 6.76
C ASP A 10 13.39 27.03 5.37
N ARG A 11 14.21 26.80 4.33
CA ARG A 11 13.72 26.43 2.99
C ARG A 11 12.97 25.10 3.02
N PHE A 12 13.50 24.08 3.70
CA PHE A 12 12.86 22.76 3.80
C PHE A 12 11.59 22.76 4.66
N ALA A 13 11.49 23.66 5.66
CA ALA A 13 10.30 23.85 6.47
C ALA A 13 9.25 24.73 5.78
N SER A 14 9.69 25.68 4.94
CA SER A 14 8.83 26.58 4.17
C SER A 14 8.31 25.95 2.88
N ASP A 15 9.08 25.04 2.26
CA ASP A 15 8.59 24.12 1.23
C ASP A 15 7.66 23.12 1.93
N ALA A 16 6.43 23.59 2.16
CA ALA A 16 5.30 22.90 2.74
C ALA A 16 5.65 21.46 3.11
N LEU A 17 6.04 21.23 4.37
CA LEU A 17 5.96 19.91 4.99
C LEU A 17 4.68 19.31 4.43
N PRO A 18 4.73 18.22 3.62
CA PRO A 18 3.56 17.76 2.92
C PRO A 18 2.55 17.54 4.01
N THR A 19 1.55 18.41 4.06
CA THR A 19 0.56 18.40 5.12
C THR A 19 -0.06 17.05 4.96
N GLN A 20 0.24 16.15 5.90
CA GLN A 20 -0.44 14.88 6.00
C GLN A 20 -1.91 15.29 6.15
N GLN A 21 -2.64 15.19 5.04
CA GLN A 21 -3.95 15.78 4.76
C GLN A 21 -4.06 17.32 4.78
N GLN A 22 -3.69 17.97 3.68
CA GLN A 22 -4.48 19.11 3.18
C GLN A 22 -4.66 19.00 1.66
N ASN A 23 -5.65 18.22 1.24
CA ASN A 23 -6.28 18.47 -0.07
C ASN A 23 -7.75 18.04 -0.05
N SER A 24 -8.55 18.66 0.81
CA SER A 24 -10.02 18.58 0.77
C SER A 24 -10.59 19.60 -0.22
N GLY A 25 -10.24 19.45 -1.50
CA GLY A 25 -10.88 20.19 -2.60
C GLY A 25 -11.86 19.34 -3.41
N ASP A 26 -11.58 18.04 -3.57
CA ASP A 26 -12.31 17.14 -4.48
C ASP A 26 -12.46 15.71 -3.93
N TRP A 27 -12.35 15.55 -2.60
CA TRP A 27 -12.46 14.25 -1.95
C TRP A 27 -13.92 13.79 -1.96
N SER A 28 -14.22 12.75 -2.76
CA SER A 28 -15.59 12.26 -2.97
C SER A 28 -16.12 11.33 -1.87
N TYR A 29 -15.34 11.09 -0.81
CA TYR A 29 -15.68 10.11 0.23
C TYR A 29 -15.88 10.79 1.58
N THR A 30 -16.66 10.16 2.45
CA THR A 30 -16.95 10.68 3.79
C THR A 30 -15.85 10.30 4.78
N HIS A 31 -15.23 9.13 4.60
CA HIS A 31 -14.07 8.72 5.40
C HIS A 31 -12.78 9.27 4.82
N SER A 32 -11.76 9.43 5.66
CA SER A 32 -10.44 9.88 5.23
C SER A 32 -9.76 8.83 4.33
N GLU A 33 -8.85 9.28 3.46
CA GLU A 33 -8.04 8.38 2.63
C GLU A 33 -7.31 7.34 3.50
N HIS A 34 -6.81 7.76 4.66
CA HIS A 34 -6.09 6.89 5.58
C HIS A 34 -6.98 5.75 6.11
N GLU A 35 -8.23 6.02 6.46
CA GLU A 35 -9.19 5.00 6.92
C GLU A 35 -9.51 4.00 5.81
N LEU A 36 -9.75 4.49 4.58
CA LEU A 36 -10.01 3.64 3.42
C LEU A 36 -8.80 2.77 3.08
N ALA A 37 -7.61 3.37 3.02
CA ALA A 37 -6.37 2.67 2.72
C ALA A 37 -6.02 1.63 3.78
N SER A 38 -6.21 1.95 5.07
CA SER A 38 -5.94 1.02 6.17
C SER A 38 -6.87 -0.18 6.12
N LEU A 39 -8.17 0.02 5.87
CA LEU A 39 -9.11 -1.09 5.71
C LEU A 39 -8.72 -1.98 4.53
N LEU A 40 -8.46 -1.39 3.36
CA LEU A 40 -8.09 -2.13 2.15
C LEU A 40 -6.80 -2.93 2.35
N HIS A 41 -5.78 -2.32 2.97
CA HIS A 41 -4.53 -2.97 3.28
C HIS A 41 -4.73 -4.23 4.13
N ASN A 42 -5.55 -4.15 5.17
CA ASN A 42 -5.87 -5.31 6.01
C ASN A 42 -6.64 -6.40 5.24
N LEU A 43 -7.58 -6.01 4.37
CA LEU A 43 -8.31 -6.97 3.54
C LEU A 43 -7.39 -7.69 2.54
N ASP A 44 -6.41 -6.98 1.98
CA ASP A 44 -5.42 -7.54 1.06
C ASP A 44 -4.48 -8.52 1.76
N LEU A 45 -4.00 -8.19 2.96
CA LEU A 45 -3.22 -9.10 3.80
C LEU A 45 -4.03 -10.36 4.17
N ASN A 46 -5.28 -10.19 4.59
CA ASN A 46 -6.10 -11.34 4.95
C ASN A 46 -6.36 -12.25 3.75
N THR A 47 -6.57 -11.66 2.55
CA THR A 47 -6.76 -12.43 1.32
C THR A 47 -5.48 -13.17 0.92
N SER A 48 -4.32 -12.50 0.94
CA SER A 48 -3.03 -13.11 0.55
C SER A 48 -2.62 -14.24 1.47
N HIS A 49 -2.95 -14.14 2.76
CA HIS A 49 -2.64 -15.14 3.78
C HIS A 49 -3.79 -16.12 4.07
N ARG A 50 -4.91 -16.05 3.32
CA ARG A 50 -6.11 -16.88 3.51
C ARG A 50 -6.69 -16.81 4.94
N LEU A 51 -6.59 -15.64 5.55
CA LEU A 51 -7.16 -15.34 6.86
C LEU A 51 -8.62 -14.90 6.71
N LEU A 52 -9.45 -15.26 7.69
CA LEU A 52 -10.87 -14.87 7.71
C LEU A 52 -11.02 -13.39 8.10
N ASN A 53 -11.80 -12.65 7.32
CA ASN A 53 -12.21 -11.26 7.61
C ASN A 53 -13.38 -11.23 8.61
N VAL A 54 -13.16 -11.62 9.86
CA VAL A 54 -14.24 -11.78 10.86
C VAL A 54 -14.74 -10.45 11.44
N TYR A 55 -13.87 -9.44 11.50
CA TYR A 55 -14.12 -8.22 12.27
C TYR A 55 -14.63 -7.02 11.45
N TYR A 56 -14.81 -7.18 10.15
CA TYR A 56 -15.25 -6.09 9.28
C TYR A 56 -16.74 -6.20 8.95
N ASN A 57 -17.47 -5.11 9.20
CA ASN A 57 -18.84 -4.99 8.76
C ASN A 57 -18.88 -4.72 7.25
N THR A 58 -19.10 -5.76 6.45
CA THR A 58 -19.18 -5.67 4.98
C THR A 58 -20.42 -4.94 4.46
N GLN A 59 -21.41 -4.69 5.33
CA GLN A 59 -22.59 -3.89 5.02
C GLN A 59 -22.43 -2.42 5.46
N GLY A 60 -21.30 -2.08 6.08
CA GLY A 60 -21.00 -0.73 6.56
C GLY A 60 -20.65 0.25 5.45
N PHE A 61 -20.87 1.54 5.74
CA PHE A 61 -20.56 2.62 4.81
C PHE A 61 -19.05 2.72 4.52
N LEU A 62 -18.20 2.55 5.54
CA LEU A 62 -16.73 2.49 5.38
C LEU A 62 -16.29 1.40 4.40
N TYR A 63 -16.87 0.20 4.52
CA TYR A 63 -16.54 -0.91 3.63
C TYR A 63 -16.97 -0.62 2.19
N THR A 64 -18.16 -0.04 2.02
CA THR A 64 -18.69 0.33 0.69
C THR A 64 -17.81 1.39 0.03
N GLU A 65 -17.46 2.46 0.74
CA GLU A 65 -16.55 3.50 0.23
C GLU A 65 -15.16 2.93 -0.08
N ALA A 66 -14.62 2.05 0.78
CA ALA A 66 -13.35 1.39 0.55
C ALA A 66 -13.37 0.53 -0.72
N MET A 67 -14.44 -0.23 -0.96
CA MET A 67 -14.59 -1.00 -2.20
C MET A 67 -14.71 -0.11 -3.44
N SER A 68 -15.44 1.01 -3.36
CA SER A 68 -15.51 1.99 -4.45
C SER A 68 -14.15 2.66 -4.71
N TYR A 69 -13.39 2.97 -3.67
CA TYR A 69 -12.03 3.50 -3.77
C TYR A 69 -11.11 2.49 -4.46
N ARG A 70 -11.13 1.22 -4.03
CA ARG A 70 -10.37 0.13 -4.65
C ARG A 70 -10.70 -0.09 -6.13
N GLN A 71 -11.96 0.09 -6.53
CA GLN A 71 -12.34 -0.05 -7.95
C GLN A 71 -11.72 1.05 -8.81
N ARG A 72 -11.61 2.27 -8.28
CA ARG A 72 -10.97 3.40 -8.95
C ARG A 72 -9.45 3.26 -8.97
N PHE A 73 -8.88 2.74 -7.88
CA PHE A 73 -7.45 2.55 -7.69
C PHE A 73 -7.18 1.07 -7.31
N PRO A 74 -7.08 0.17 -8.30
CA PRO A 74 -6.87 -1.24 -8.02
C PRO A 74 -5.51 -1.46 -7.32
N PRO A 75 -5.45 -2.34 -6.32
CA PRO A 75 -4.20 -2.59 -5.61
C PRO A 75 -3.20 -3.25 -6.54
N THR A 76 -1.93 -2.90 -6.37
CA THR A 76 -0.83 -3.61 -7.03
C THR A 76 -0.87 -5.09 -6.65
N PRO A 77 -0.59 -6.01 -7.59
CA PRO A 77 -0.44 -7.42 -7.26
C PRO A 77 0.58 -7.59 -6.12
N PHE A 78 0.24 -8.39 -5.11
CA PHE A 78 1.11 -8.63 -3.96
C PHE A 78 2.47 -9.21 -4.38
N PHE A 79 2.48 -9.94 -5.50
CA PHE A 79 3.67 -10.48 -6.14
C PHE A 79 3.73 -9.97 -7.58
N PRO A 80 4.33 -8.79 -7.83
CA PRO A 80 4.35 -8.18 -9.18
C PRO A 80 5.13 -9.02 -10.19
N HIS A 81 6.12 -9.77 -9.74
CA HIS A 81 6.97 -10.61 -10.60
C HIS A 81 6.48 -12.05 -10.73
N TYR A 82 5.75 -12.56 -9.73
CA TYR A 82 5.30 -13.94 -9.67
C TYR A 82 3.80 -13.96 -9.37
N PRO A 83 2.94 -13.87 -10.40
CA PRO A 83 1.50 -13.66 -10.23
C PRO A 83 0.81 -14.76 -9.42
N THR A 84 1.46 -15.92 -9.27
CA THR A 84 1.01 -17.03 -8.43
C THR A 84 2.12 -17.49 -7.49
N ARG A 85 1.73 -18.13 -6.38
CA ARG A 85 2.68 -18.73 -5.43
C ARG A 85 3.50 -19.84 -6.09
N GLU A 86 2.88 -20.54 -7.03
CA GLU A 86 3.46 -21.60 -7.84
C GLU A 86 4.59 -21.05 -8.73
N ALA A 87 4.37 -19.91 -9.40
CA ALA A 87 5.40 -19.26 -10.22
C ALA A 87 6.64 -18.85 -9.38
N TRP A 88 6.42 -18.40 -8.15
CA TRP A 88 7.51 -18.12 -7.21
C TRP A 88 8.27 -19.39 -6.81
N GLN A 89 7.55 -20.48 -6.51
CA GLN A 89 8.15 -21.76 -6.13
C GLN A 89 8.99 -22.35 -7.27
N GLU A 90 8.50 -22.28 -8.52
CA GLU A 90 9.23 -22.72 -9.71
C GLU A 90 10.53 -21.93 -9.90
N PHE A 91 10.47 -20.60 -9.73
CA PHE A 91 11.66 -19.76 -9.78
C PHE A 91 12.68 -20.15 -8.72
N VAL A 92 12.26 -20.29 -7.45
CA VAL A 92 13.15 -20.69 -6.35
C VAL A 92 13.78 -22.06 -6.63
N GLN A 93 13.00 -23.00 -7.17
CA GLN A 93 13.50 -24.33 -7.51
C GLN A 93 14.53 -24.28 -8.65
N SER A 94 14.25 -23.52 -9.70
CA SER A 94 15.18 -23.32 -10.83
C SER A 94 16.47 -22.64 -10.38
N ASP A 95 16.37 -21.61 -9.55
CA ASP A 95 17.52 -20.86 -9.02
C ASP A 95 18.41 -21.75 -8.14
N ARG A 96 17.79 -22.57 -7.27
CA ARG A 96 18.52 -23.54 -6.45
C ARG A 96 19.30 -24.55 -7.30
N ILE A 97 18.67 -25.13 -8.32
CA ILE A 97 19.33 -26.08 -9.23
C ILE A 97 20.50 -25.40 -9.95
N ALA A 98 20.30 -24.17 -10.45
CA ALA A 98 21.33 -23.42 -11.15
C ALA A 98 22.52 -23.05 -10.23
N TYR A 99 22.25 -22.77 -8.96
CA TYR A 99 23.26 -22.53 -7.94
C TYR A 99 24.06 -23.80 -7.62
N GLU A 100 23.37 -24.91 -7.36
CA GLU A 100 24.00 -26.22 -7.08
C GLU A 100 24.87 -26.70 -8.25
N ALA A 101 24.47 -26.45 -9.49
CA ALA A 101 25.25 -26.82 -10.68
C ALA A 101 26.53 -25.97 -10.89
N ARG A 102 26.67 -24.85 -10.19
CA ARG A 102 27.85 -23.95 -10.27
C ARG A 102 28.85 -24.14 -9.12
N MET A 103 28.50 -24.94 -8.11
CA MET A 103 29.36 -25.33 -6.98
C MET A 103 30.06 -26.66 -7.27
#